data_AF-A0AAC9AV27-F1
#
_entry.id   AF-A0AAC9AV27-F1
#
_cell.length_a   1.000
_cell.length_b   1.000
_cell.length_c   1.000
_cell.angle_alpha   90.00
_cell.angle_beta   90.00
_cell.angle_gamma   90.00
#
_symmetry.space_group_name_H-M   'P 1'
#
loop_
_entity.id
_entity.type
_entity.pdbx_description
1 polymer ?
#
loop_
_entity_poly.entity_id
_entity_poly.type
_entity_poly.pdbx_seq_one_letter_code
_entity_poly.pdbx_strand_id
1 'polypeptide(L)'
;MPRILLLMTSVLALGVATLSLQSCGSEPVEAAPPDAATSALLTLPDGSTMAAASESLTREMADWLASREGQSRTFTFQGFEEDRPKLTSSGLGRAADLATVLRAAPAATIEIAGEEAQIRILATLLEDRGIASERMMIVPAAGIGTAMLTLHRGSTAPLLTAKS
;
A
#
# COMPACT_ATOMS: atom_id res chain seq x y z
N MET A 1 -58.51 -1.09 -51.29
CA MET A 1 -59.26 -2.33 -50.98
C MET A 1 -58.31 -3.31 -50.28
N PRO A 2 -58.85 -4.17 -49.42
CA PRO A 2 -58.30 -4.51 -48.10
C PRO A 2 -57.32 -5.69 -48.11
N ARG A 3 -56.48 -5.72 -47.05
CA ARG A 3 -56.22 -6.81 -46.08
C ARG A 3 -56.06 -8.25 -46.58
N ILE A 4 -55.31 -9.01 -45.76
CA ILE A 4 -55.29 -10.49 -45.63
C ILE A 4 -54.29 -11.13 -46.59
N LEU A 5 -53.28 -11.91 -46.18
CA LEU A 5 -52.82 -12.40 -44.88
C LEU A 5 -51.55 -13.20 -45.20
N LEU A 6 -50.59 -13.22 -44.26
CA LEU A 6 -49.90 -14.44 -43.80
C LEU A 6 -49.24 -15.36 -44.84
N LEU A 7 -47.91 -15.50 -44.77
CA LEU A 7 -47.26 -16.69 -44.18
C LEU A 7 -45.75 -16.73 -44.49
N MET A 8 -45.04 -17.35 -43.55
CA MET A 8 -43.65 -17.84 -43.59
C MET A 8 -42.56 -16.83 -43.20
N THR A 9 -42.23 -16.65 -41.91
CA THR A 9 -41.38 -17.51 -41.03
C THR A 9 -39.95 -17.75 -41.53
N SER A 10 -38.99 -17.39 -40.67
CA SER A 10 -37.56 -17.77 -40.69
C SER A 10 -36.76 -17.16 -41.84
N VAL A 11 -35.62 -16.51 -41.62
CA VAL A 11 -34.44 -17.10 -40.98
C VAL A 11 -33.66 -16.03 -40.21
N LEU A 12 -33.40 -16.35 -38.95
CA LEU A 12 -32.38 -15.75 -38.09
C LEU A 12 -31.00 -16.16 -38.66
N ALA A 13 -30.22 -15.21 -39.19
CA ALA A 13 -28.83 -15.48 -39.56
C ALA A 13 -27.92 -14.65 -38.65
N LEU A 14 -27.44 -15.32 -37.59
CA LEU A 14 -26.30 -14.88 -36.78
C LEU A 14 -25.05 -14.86 -37.65
N GLY A 15 -24.50 -13.67 -37.89
CA GLY A 15 -23.13 -13.53 -38.42
C GLY A 15 -22.13 -13.75 -37.28
N VAL A 16 -21.78 -15.01 -37.01
CA VAL A 16 -20.63 -15.34 -36.14
C VAL A 16 -19.38 -15.26 -37.01
N ALA A 17 -18.55 -14.25 -36.77
CA ALA A 17 -17.23 -14.15 -37.37
C ALA A 17 -16.38 -15.35 -36.92
N THR A 18 -16.01 -16.18 -37.89
CA THR A 18 -15.20 -17.38 -37.69
C THR A 18 -13.78 -17.03 -37.28
N LEU A 19 -13.33 -17.77 -36.26
CA LEU A 19 -11.96 -17.91 -35.78
C LEU A 19 -10.96 -18.19 -36.90
N SER A 20 -9.81 -17.52 -36.86
CA SER A 20 -8.58 -17.95 -37.52
C SER A 20 -7.38 -17.49 -36.69
N LEU A 21 -7.18 -18.10 -35.53
CA LEU A 21 -5.88 -18.16 -34.85
C LEU A 21 -5.34 -19.58 -35.00
N GLN A 22 -4.81 -19.86 -36.19
CA GLN A 22 -3.74 -20.86 -36.30
C GLN A 22 -2.46 -20.19 -35.81
N SER A 23 -1.99 -20.55 -34.61
CA SER A 23 -0.57 -20.83 -34.36
C SER A 23 -0.30 -21.03 -32.87
N CYS A 24 0.70 -21.89 -32.60
CA CYS A 24 1.33 -22.20 -31.33
C CYS A 24 0.61 -23.23 -30.46
N GLY A 25 0.99 -24.49 -30.70
CA GLY A 25 0.91 -25.53 -29.69
C GLY A 25 1.55 -25.05 -28.40
N SER A 26 0.75 -24.99 -27.36
CA SER A 26 1.17 -24.99 -25.98
C SER A 26 0.01 -25.67 -25.27
N GLU A 27 0.30 -26.81 -24.66
CA GLU A 27 -0.61 -27.47 -23.73
C GLU A 27 -1.23 -26.41 -22.80
N PRO A 28 -2.50 -26.54 -22.41
CA PRO A 28 -3.05 -25.65 -21.40
C PRO A 28 -2.26 -25.91 -20.13
N VAL A 29 -1.23 -25.09 -19.90
CA VAL A 29 -0.71 -24.85 -18.56
C VAL A 29 -1.91 -24.25 -17.85
N GLU A 30 -2.63 -25.11 -17.14
CA GLU A 30 -3.48 -24.72 -16.04
C GLU A 30 -2.63 -23.74 -15.24
N ALA A 31 -2.93 -22.46 -15.39
CA ALA A 31 -2.32 -21.43 -14.59
C ALA A 31 -2.69 -21.83 -13.17
N ALA A 32 -1.70 -22.35 -12.43
CA ALA A 32 -1.84 -22.58 -11.01
C ALA A 32 -2.50 -21.31 -10.45
N PRO A 33 -3.60 -21.44 -9.68
CA PRO A 33 -4.22 -20.27 -9.07
C PRO A 33 -3.08 -19.49 -8.42
N PRO A 34 -2.95 -18.19 -8.70
CA PRO A 34 -1.83 -17.40 -8.22
C PRO A 34 -1.74 -17.70 -6.74
N ASP A 35 -0.61 -18.27 -6.33
CA ASP A 35 -0.35 -18.65 -4.94
C ASP A 35 -0.77 -17.45 -4.12
N ALA A 36 -1.89 -17.61 -3.40
CA ALA A 36 -2.70 -16.48 -3.00
C ALA A 36 -1.92 -15.76 -1.92
N ALA A 37 -1.06 -14.83 -2.34
CA ALA A 37 -0.52 -13.79 -1.48
C ALA A 37 -1.76 -13.26 -0.79
N THR A 38 -1.88 -13.55 0.51
CA THR A 38 -3.09 -13.33 1.30
C THR A 38 -3.19 -11.83 1.56
N SER A 39 -3.34 -11.08 0.48
CA SER A 39 -3.37 -9.64 0.40
C SER A 39 -4.83 -9.27 0.35
N ALA A 40 -5.40 -9.00 1.52
CA ALA A 40 -6.74 -8.46 1.59
C ALA A 40 -6.72 -6.97 1.18
N LEU A 41 -7.82 -6.49 0.60
CA LEU A 41 -8.03 -5.06 0.44
C LEU A 41 -8.30 -4.44 1.81
N LEU A 42 -7.75 -3.25 2.06
CA LEU A 42 -8.03 -2.45 3.26
C LEU A 42 -8.37 -1.01 2.87
N THR A 43 -9.20 -0.37 3.69
CA THR A 43 -9.61 1.03 3.51
C THR A 43 -8.79 1.92 4.44
N LEU A 44 -8.15 2.94 3.86
CA LEU A 44 -7.34 3.91 4.57
C LEU A 44 -8.21 5.03 5.18
N PRO A 45 -7.67 5.85 6.11
CA PRO A 45 -8.43 6.88 6.80
C PRO A 45 -9.03 7.98 5.90
N ASP A 46 -8.48 8.17 4.70
CA ASP A 46 -9.00 9.09 3.67
C ASP A 46 -10.08 8.46 2.76
N GLY A 47 -10.42 7.19 3.00
CA GLY A 47 -11.39 6.42 2.20
C GLY A 47 -10.79 5.75 0.95
N SER A 48 -9.51 5.95 0.66
CA SER A 48 -8.81 5.20 -0.40
C SER A 48 -8.61 3.74 0.00
N THR A 49 -8.31 2.88 -0.99
CA THR A 49 -8.07 1.46 -0.75
C THR A 49 -6.66 1.05 -1.17
N MET A 50 -6.08 0.12 -0.43
CA MET A 50 -4.81 -0.51 -0.80
C MET A 50 -4.84 -2.00 -0.52
N ALA A 51 -4.02 -2.77 -1.24
CA ALA A 51 -3.76 -4.16 -0.90
C ALA A 51 -2.57 -4.22 0.06
N ALA A 52 -2.71 -4.96 1.15
CA ALA A 52 -1.58 -5.27 2.03
C ALA A 52 -1.70 -6.72 2.51
N ALA A 53 -0.56 -7.41 2.57
CA ALA A 53 -0.49 -8.76 3.09
C ALA A 53 -1.02 -8.81 4.53
N SER A 54 -1.70 -9.91 4.88
CA SER A 54 -2.03 -10.24 6.27
C SER A 54 -0.76 -10.19 7.12
N GLU A 55 -0.85 -9.63 8.33
CA GLU A 55 0.27 -9.48 9.28
C GLU A 55 1.42 -8.57 8.82
N SER A 56 1.22 -7.78 7.75
CA SER A 56 2.18 -6.75 7.36
C SER A 56 2.09 -5.53 8.28
N LEU A 57 3.24 -4.86 8.47
CA LEU A 57 3.34 -3.56 9.15
C LEU A 57 2.31 -2.56 8.61
N THR A 58 2.18 -2.49 7.29
CA THR A 58 1.24 -1.61 6.59
C THR A 58 -0.21 -1.83 7.04
N ARG A 59 -0.64 -3.09 7.10
CA ARG A 59 -1.99 -3.45 7.55
C ARG A 59 -2.19 -3.09 9.02
N GLU A 60 -1.25 -3.45 9.88
CA GLU A 60 -1.32 -3.16 11.32
C GLU A 60 -1.45 -1.65 11.59
N MET A 61 -0.68 -0.84 10.86
CA MET A 61 -0.73 0.62 10.95
C MET A 61 -2.05 1.20 10.44
N ALA A 62 -2.52 0.72 9.28
CA ALA A 62 -3.77 1.18 8.71
C ALA A 62 -4.97 0.83 9.59
N ASP A 63 -5.02 -0.41 10.10
CA ASP A 63 -6.06 -0.88 11.01
C ASP A 63 -6.07 -0.07 12.32
N TRP A 64 -4.90 0.23 12.89
CA TRP A 64 -4.80 1.08 14.08
C TRP A 64 -5.23 2.53 13.81
N LEU A 65 -4.89 3.09 12.65
CA LEU A 65 -5.37 4.42 12.28
C LEU A 65 -6.90 4.45 12.09
N ALA A 66 -7.47 3.37 11.54
CA ALA A 66 -8.91 3.22 11.33
C ALA A 66 -9.70 2.98 12.64
N SER A 67 -9.15 2.22 13.59
CA SER A 67 -9.85 1.87 14.84
C SER A 67 -10.13 3.06 15.76
N ARG A 68 -9.38 4.16 15.59
CA ARG A 68 -9.43 5.35 16.47
C ARG A 68 -9.15 5.06 17.95
N GLU A 69 -8.53 3.93 18.26
CA GLU A 69 -8.14 3.56 19.62
C GLU A 69 -6.72 4.04 19.94
N GLY A 70 -6.51 4.59 21.15
CA GLY A 70 -5.22 5.11 21.61
C GLY A 70 -4.78 6.43 20.95
N GLN A 71 -3.76 7.09 21.51
CA GLN A 71 -3.19 8.33 20.94
C GLN A 71 -1.87 8.08 20.20
N SER A 72 -1.16 7.02 20.57
CA SER A 72 0.07 6.61 19.91
C SER A 72 0.21 5.09 19.91
N ARG A 73 0.97 4.57 18.95
CA ARG A 73 1.36 3.17 18.87
C ARG A 73 2.73 3.04 18.22
N THR A 74 3.52 2.12 18.75
CA THR A 74 4.87 1.83 18.23
C THR A 74 4.84 0.54 17.40
N PHE A 75 5.54 0.59 16.29
CA PHE A 75 5.70 -0.50 15.34
C PHE A 75 7.18 -0.74 15.05
N THR A 76 7.53 -1.93 14.55
CA THR A 76 8.90 -2.24 14.16
C THR A 76 9.01 -2.26 12.64
N PHE A 77 9.91 -1.43 12.10
CA PHE A 77 10.30 -1.44 10.71
C PHE A 77 11.54 -2.30 10.52
N GLN A 78 11.42 -3.30 9.65
CA GLN A 78 12.52 -4.13 9.16
C GLN A 78 12.60 -3.97 7.66
N GLY A 79 13.81 -3.74 7.14
CA GLY A 79 14.01 -3.48 5.72
C GLY A 79 15.37 -2.91 5.35
N PHE A 80 16.23 -2.65 6.32
CA PHE A 80 17.61 -2.23 6.08
C PHE A 80 18.51 -3.44 5.80
N GLU A 81 19.59 -3.21 5.04
CA GLU A 81 20.73 -4.12 5.05
C GLU A 81 21.41 -4.04 6.43
N GLU A 82 21.81 -5.18 7.02
CA GLU A 82 22.35 -5.23 8.39
C GLU A 82 23.57 -4.32 8.54
N ASP A 83 24.58 -4.44 7.66
CA ASP A 83 25.84 -3.70 7.83
C ASP A 83 25.91 -2.38 7.09
N ARG A 84 24.81 -1.94 6.45
CA ARG A 84 24.82 -0.75 5.58
C ARG A 84 23.61 0.13 5.83
N PRO A 85 23.78 1.47 5.76
CA PRO A 85 22.66 2.39 5.71
C PRO A 85 22.08 2.31 4.29
N LYS A 86 21.33 1.25 4.01
CA LYS A 86 20.67 1.05 2.72
C LYS A 86 19.42 0.20 2.93
N LEU A 87 18.35 0.54 2.22
CA LEU A 87 17.15 -0.27 2.20
C LEU A 87 17.30 -1.43 1.20
N THR A 88 16.87 -2.61 1.63
CA THR A 88 16.64 -3.76 0.75
C THR A 88 15.48 -3.48 -0.21
N SER A 89 15.32 -4.29 -1.26
CA SER A 89 14.16 -4.16 -2.17
C SER A 89 12.82 -4.28 -1.43
N SER A 90 12.74 -5.17 -0.43
CA SER A 90 11.57 -5.30 0.45
C SER A 90 11.39 -4.07 1.33
N GLY A 91 12.48 -3.53 1.89
CA GLY A 91 12.46 -2.29 2.67
C GLY A 91 11.97 -1.08 1.87
N LEU A 92 12.35 -0.96 0.60
CA LEU A 92 11.85 0.09 -0.30
C LEU A 92 10.34 -0.03 -0.53
N GLY A 93 9.83 -1.25 -0.75
CA GLY A 93 8.40 -1.51 -0.87
C GLY A 93 7.64 -1.14 0.40
N ARG A 94 8.11 -1.63 1.56
CA ARG A 94 7.53 -1.32 2.87
C ARG A 94 7.53 0.18 3.18
N ALA A 95 8.60 0.89 2.84
CA ALA A 95 8.67 2.33 3.03
C ALA A 95 7.73 3.09 2.10
N ALA A 96 7.47 2.58 0.88
CA ALA A 96 6.47 3.14 -0.03
C ALA A 96 5.03 2.94 0.49
N ASP A 97 4.75 1.76 1.03
CA ASP A 97 3.47 1.46 1.66
C ASP A 97 3.25 2.35 2.90
N LEU A 98 4.28 2.49 3.74
CA LEU A 98 4.28 3.40 4.89
C LEU A 98 3.94 4.83 4.49
N ALA A 99 4.58 5.36 3.45
CA ALA A 99 4.27 6.70 2.94
C ALA A 99 2.81 6.81 2.45
N THR A 100 2.27 5.75 1.85
CA THR A 100 0.87 5.73 1.40
C THR A 100 -0.10 5.81 2.58
N VAL A 101 0.14 5.03 3.63
CA VAL A 101 -0.66 5.07 4.87
C VAL A 101 -0.56 6.45 5.55
N LEU A 102 0.63 7.04 5.65
CA LEU A 102 0.84 8.35 6.28
C LEU A 102 0.22 9.51 5.47
N ARG A 103 0.15 9.40 4.14
CA ARG A 103 -0.55 10.38 3.30
C ARG A 103 -2.06 10.34 3.51
N ALA A 104 -2.63 9.16 3.67
CA ALA A 104 -4.05 8.99 3.97
C ALA A 104 -4.43 9.47 5.39
N ALA A 105 -3.45 9.67 6.28
CA ALA A 105 -3.64 10.20 7.62
C ALA A 105 -2.84 11.50 7.83
N PRO A 106 -3.23 12.64 7.21
CA PRO A 106 -2.44 13.86 7.21
C PRO A 106 -2.23 14.47 8.61
N ALA A 107 -3.13 14.20 9.55
CA ALA A 107 -2.98 14.63 10.94
C ALA A 107 -1.98 13.76 11.72
N ALA A 108 -1.64 12.56 11.28
CA ALA A 108 -0.71 11.70 12.00
C ALA A 108 0.73 12.21 11.88
N THR A 109 1.50 12.06 12.95
CA THR A 109 2.94 12.31 12.97
C THR A 109 3.68 11.03 13.31
N ILE A 110 4.94 10.93 12.92
CA ILE A 110 5.75 9.74 13.08
C ILE A 110 7.09 10.08 13.70
N GLU A 111 7.46 9.32 14.73
CA GLU A 111 8.79 9.27 15.29
C GLU A 111 9.51 8.05 14.73
N ILE A 112 10.72 8.25 14.22
CA ILE A 112 11.58 7.21 13.64
C ILE A 112 12.82 7.11 14.51
N ALA A 113 12.91 6.03 15.28
CA ALA A 113 14.02 5.76 16.16
C ALA A 113 14.88 4.59 15.66
N GLY A 114 16.21 4.75 15.66
CA GLY A 114 17.15 3.70 15.21
C GLY A 114 18.54 4.25 14.90
N GLU A 115 19.35 3.47 14.21
CA GLU A 115 20.68 3.90 13.76
C GLU A 115 20.57 5.13 12.83
N GLU A 116 21.37 6.17 13.10
CA GLU A 116 21.20 7.50 12.51
C GLU A 116 21.24 7.50 10.98
N ALA A 117 22.20 6.81 10.37
CA ALA A 117 22.33 6.78 8.91
C ALA A 117 21.16 6.03 8.25
N GLN A 118 20.70 4.92 8.84
CA GLN A 118 19.53 4.17 8.38
C GLN A 118 18.23 4.97 8.47
N ILE A 119 17.95 5.58 9.63
CA ILE A 119 16.71 6.34 9.83
C ILE A 119 16.66 7.61 8.98
N ARG A 120 17.80 8.25 8.69
CA ARG A 120 17.87 9.38 7.77
C ARG A 120 17.50 8.98 6.35
N ILE A 121 17.95 7.83 5.87
CA ILE A 121 17.58 7.32 4.54
C ILE A 121 16.09 7.03 4.46
N LEU A 122 15.52 6.41 5.49
CA LEU A 122 14.08 6.18 5.56
C LEU A 122 13.32 7.51 5.55
N ALA A 123 13.75 8.49 6.36
CA ALA A 123 13.12 9.81 6.40
C ALA A 123 13.15 10.53 5.04
N THR A 124 14.31 10.60 4.37
CA THR A 124 14.43 11.19 3.02
C THR A 124 13.52 10.50 2.02
N LEU A 125 13.40 9.17 2.08
CA LEU A 125 12.51 8.42 1.20
C LEU A 125 11.03 8.78 1.42
N LEU A 126 10.63 9.00 2.68
CA LEU A 126 9.29 9.45 3.03
C LEU A 126 9.04 10.90 2.58
N GLU A 127 10.03 11.78 2.70
CA GLU A 127 10.00 13.15 2.17
C GLU A 127 9.80 13.17 0.66
N ASP A 128 10.59 12.39 -0.08
CA ASP A 128 10.48 12.24 -1.54
C ASP A 128 9.10 11.72 -1.97
N ARG A 129 8.38 11.03 -1.08
CA ARG A 129 7.01 10.55 -1.30
C ARG A 129 5.93 11.50 -0.80
N GLY A 130 6.29 12.69 -0.37
CA GLY A 130 5.37 13.76 0.01
C GLY A 130 4.95 13.75 1.47
N ILE A 131 5.70 13.10 2.36
CA ILE A 131 5.52 13.26 3.81
C ILE A 131 6.32 14.48 4.25
N ALA A 132 5.64 15.48 4.80
CA ALA A 132 6.27 16.72 5.22
C ALA A 132 7.23 16.49 6.41
N SER A 133 8.42 17.08 6.37
CA SER A 133 9.47 16.90 7.38
C SER A 133 9.02 17.26 8.79
N GLU A 134 8.13 18.24 8.96
CA GLU A 134 7.57 18.62 10.27
C GLU A 134 6.70 17.54 10.91
N ARG A 135 6.26 16.55 10.14
CA ARG A 135 5.50 15.40 10.64
C ARG A 135 6.40 14.25 11.06
N MET A 136 7.72 14.37 10.83
CA MET A 136 8.72 13.34 11.10
C MET A 136 9.68 13.80 12.19
N MET A 137 9.79 13.01 13.26
CA MET A 137 10.78 13.21 14.30
C MET A 137 11.83 12.11 14.23
N ILE A 138 13.09 12.48 14.02
CA ILE A 138 14.20 11.54 13.94
C ILE A 138 14.87 11.44 15.31
N VAL A 139 14.91 10.25 15.89
CA VAL A 139 15.50 10.00 17.21
C VAL A 139 16.62 8.98 17.08
N PRO A 140 17.90 9.39 17.15
CA PRO A 140 19.01 8.44 17.13
C PRO A 140 18.91 7.47 18.31
N ALA A 141 18.90 6.16 18.03
CA ALA A 141 18.82 5.11 19.02
C ALA A 141 19.72 3.93 18.63
N ALA A 142 20.11 3.10 19.60
CA ALA A 142 20.87 1.88 19.32
C ALA A 142 19.96 0.83 18.66
N GLY A 143 20.40 0.27 17.54
CA GLY A 143 19.64 -0.76 16.81
C GLY A 143 19.99 -0.72 15.33
N ILE A 144 20.78 -1.69 14.89
CA ILE A 144 21.19 -1.83 13.49
C ILE A 144 20.18 -2.74 12.77
N GLY A 145 19.80 -2.37 11.55
CA GLY A 145 18.94 -3.21 10.70
C GLY A 145 17.45 -3.05 10.97
N THR A 146 17.08 -2.32 12.04
CA THR A 146 15.70 -2.12 12.46
C THR A 146 15.47 -0.67 12.90
N ALA A 147 14.26 -0.18 12.68
CA ALA A 147 13.83 1.11 13.21
C ALA A 147 12.51 0.94 13.95
N MET A 148 12.36 1.63 15.08
CA MET A 148 11.09 1.76 15.78
C MET A 148 10.34 2.95 15.21
N LEU A 149 9.09 2.71 14.80
CA LEU A 149 8.19 3.72 14.28
C LEU A 149 7.10 3.98 15.31
N THR A 150 7.12 5.12 15.98
CA THR A 150 6.02 5.52 16.86
C THR A 150 5.12 6.48 16.11
N LEU A 151 3.89 6.05 15.82
CA LEU A 151 2.90 6.93 15.24
C LEU A 151 2.12 7.59 16.35
N HIS A 152 1.95 8.90 16.21
CA HIS A 152 1.04 9.68 17.02
C HIS A 152 -0.14 10.07 16.14
N ARG A 153 -1.34 9.72 16.57
CA ARG A 153 -2.55 10.23 15.94
C ARG A 153 -2.61 11.69 16.32
N GLY A 154 -2.20 12.59 15.43
CA GLY A 154 -2.25 14.00 15.76
C GLY A 154 -3.67 14.43 16.05
N SER A 155 -3.80 15.30 17.04
CA SER A 155 -4.86 16.30 17.02
C SER A 155 -4.60 17.20 15.81
N THR A 156 -5.60 17.84 15.23
CA THR A 156 -5.45 18.82 14.13
C THR A 156 -4.62 20.07 14.50
N ALA A 157 -3.85 20.02 15.58
CA ALA A 157 -2.94 21.06 16.01
C ALA A 157 -1.54 20.79 15.43
N PRO A 158 -0.93 21.75 14.69
CA PRO A 158 0.41 21.59 14.15
C PRO A 158 1.42 21.43 15.30
N LEU A 159 2.35 20.48 15.15
CA LEU A 159 3.53 20.36 16.01
C LEU A 159 4.43 21.58 15.77
N LEU A 160 4.14 22.68 16.47
CA LEU A 160 5.09 23.77 16.63
C LEU A 160 6.26 23.21 17.43
N THR A 161 7.39 22.99 16.75
CA THR A 161 8.67 22.70 17.38
C THR A 161 9.02 23.87 18.30
N ALA A 162 8.87 23.67 19.60
CA ALA A 162 9.34 24.62 20.60
C ALA A 162 10.87 24.61 20.59
N LYS A 163 11.47 25.59 19.92
CA LYS A 163 12.85 25.99 20.19
C LYS A 163 12.87 26.65 21.56
N SER A 164 13.55 26.04 22.52
CA SER A 164 14.03 26.70 23.74
C SER A 164 15.51 27.00 23.63
#